data_AF-A0A8J4FWR0-F1
#
_entry.id   AF-A0A8J4FWR0-F1
#
_cell.length_a   1.000
_cell.length_b   1.000
_cell.length_c   1.000
_cell.angle_alpha   90.00
_cell.angle_beta   90.00
_cell.angle_gamma   90.00
#
_symmetry.space_group_name_H-M   'P 1'
#
loop_
_entity.id
_entity.type
_entity.pdbx_description
1 polymer ?
#
loop_
_entity_poly.entity_id
_entity_poly.type
_entity_poly.pdbx_seq_one_letter_code
_entity_poly.pdbx_strand_id
1 'polypeptide(L)'
;PPPPPPPPPSPPPPPTPPPPPPPPPPPPPPPAPPTPPPPPSPPPPPPPPPPPPPPPNPPPPPPPPPPPERTCRVCATISLNASSGPYPEWGQDTCTHISDLIIRNFTEQSDNKGAIITVPFTMTECSPVYIPPSGLPRIKVCGTFASAADSKLLEPVIRDMIAGWVEEFSQGIVCQREGIITGQVDTEDSGIDVCLKGYYEAKCSSPLTPFPPPLPDNPPLTPLSPSQPRAPLPPTAKHSPPPPPPPPPPPPPPSTPTPPPPPPPPPPPSTLPPPPPPPPPPPPPPPRRHLPPPPLRKSPPPRPQRSPLIPISPPSPSPPAPLSFTETHGCTQSTTVSPYLLTDIEQFSSFDQLGFPAEAMCITVQKQACRTSAMCCRQMDFAKVEILLNLTCKSEVRRILVNDVPLEYSWGTYSSLPDMISLKFTDLKAVFGGASPVGSTLCWVVRPGSCATPEALCYRGRCQANIFSANNKCCPASFVS
;
A
#
# COMPACT_ATOMS: atom_id res chain seq x y z
N PRO A 1 11.65 -9.58 -62.14
CA PRO A 1 10.81 -8.36 -62.27
C PRO A 1 10.26 -8.02 -60.88
N PRO A 2 10.51 -6.82 -60.34
CA PRO A 2 9.99 -6.45 -59.03
C PRO A 2 8.45 -6.31 -59.09
N PRO A 3 7.74 -6.69 -58.01
CA PRO A 3 6.28 -6.57 -57.94
C PRO A 3 5.85 -5.10 -58.00
N PRO A 4 4.71 -4.79 -58.66
CA PRO A 4 4.22 -3.42 -58.74
C PRO A 4 3.87 -2.89 -57.34
N PRO A 5 4.15 -1.60 -57.07
CA PRO A 5 3.83 -0.99 -55.79
C PRO A 5 2.31 -1.02 -55.53
N PRO A 6 1.90 -1.20 -54.26
CA PRO A 6 0.49 -1.23 -53.90
C PRO A 6 -0.19 0.12 -54.19
N PRO A 7 -1.48 0.10 -54.59
CA PRO A 7 -2.22 1.32 -54.86
C PRO A 7 -2.37 2.18 -53.59
N PRO A 8 -2.37 3.51 -53.72
CA PRO A 8 -2.56 4.42 -52.59
C PRO A 8 -3.92 4.20 -51.93
N PRO A 9 -4.01 4.32 -50.59
CA PRO A 9 -5.25 4.15 -49.85
C PRO A 9 -6.27 5.23 -50.24
N SER A 10 -7.51 4.81 -50.45
CA SER A 10 -8.63 5.69 -50.76
C SER A 10 -8.86 6.73 -49.64
N PRO A 11 -9.23 7.97 -49.98
CA PRO A 11 -9.53 8.99 -48.98
C PRO A 11 -10.71 8.58 -48.09
N PRO A 12 -10.68 8.91 -46.79
CA PRO A 12 -11.77 8.59 -45.87
C PRO A 12 -13.06 9.32 -46.29
N PRO A 13 -14.23 8.67 -46.11
CA PRO A 13 -15.51 9.30 -46.41
C PRO A 13 -15.75 10.54 -45.52
N PRO A 14 -16.47 11.54 -46.03
CA PRO A 14 -16.78 12.74 -45.25
C PRO A 14 -17.62 12.38 -44.01
N PRO A 15 -17.40 13.08 -42.88
CA PRO A 15 -18.15 12.85 -41.66
C PRO A 15 -19.64 13.11 -41.88
N THR A 16 -20.48 12.17 -41.44
CA THR A 16 -21.94 12.31 -41.47
C THR A 16 -22.38 13.46 -40.54
N PRO A 17 -23.35 14.29 -40.96
CA PRO A 17 -23.86 15.37 -40.14
C PRO A 17 -24.48 14.85 -38.83
N PRO A 18 -24.32 15.58 -37.71
CA PRO A 18 -24.89 15.18 -36.43
C PRO A 18 -26.43 15.12 -36.51
N PRO A 19 -27.05 14.15 -35.82
CA PRO A 19 -28.50 14.06 -35.76
C PRO A 19 -29.11 15.30 -35.08
N PRO A 20 -30.33 15.71 -35.49
CA PRO A 20 -31.02 16.83 -34.87
C PRO A 20 -31.31 16.54 -33.38
N PRO A 21 -31.28 17.58 -32.52
CA PRO A 21 -31.57 17.42 -31.11
C PRO A 21 -33.01 16.91 -30.91
N PRO A 22 -33.23 16.02 -29.92
CA PRO A 22 -34.57 15.53 -29.61
C PRO A 22 -35.49 16.68 -29.14
N PRO A 23 -36.79 16.61 -29.45
CA PRO A 23 -37.76 17.62 -29.03
C PRO A 23 -37.85 17.68 -27.49
N PRO A 24 -38.10 18.87 -26.92
CA PRO A 24 -38.26 19.03 -25.49
C PRO A 24 -39.48 18.22 -24.99
N PRO A 25 -39.38 17.62 -23.79
CA PRO A 25 -40.49 16.87 -23.20
C PRO A 25 -41.70 17.78 -22.93
N PRO A 26 -42.93 17.26 -23.06
CA PRO A 26 -44.14 18.03 -22.79
C PRO A 26 -44.22 18.42 -21.30
N PRO A 27 -44.81 19.59 -20.98
CA PRO A 27 -44.99 20.02 -19.61
C PRO A 27 -45.91 19.06 -18.83
N PRO A 28 -45.62 18.84 -17.53
CA PRO A 28 -46.44 17.96 -16.69
C PRO A 28 -47.86 18.52 -16.52
N PRO A 29 -48.89 17.65 -16.46
CA PRO A 29 -50.27 18.07 -16.26
C PRO A 29 -50.47 18.72 -14.88
N PRO A 30 -51.39 19.70 -14.76
CA PRO A 30 -51.67 20.36 -13.49
C PRO A 30 -52.22 19.38 -12.44
N PRO A 31 -51.90 19.58 -11.14
CA PRO A 31 -52.40 18.75 -10.06
C PRO A 31 -53.93 18.79 -9.97
N ALA A 32 -54.55 17.62 -9.81
CA ALA A 32 -55.99 17.52 -9.59
C ALA A 32 -56.40 18.17 -8.24
N PRO A 33 -57.57 18.82 -8.18
CA PRO A 33 -58.06 19.45 -6.95
C PRO A 33 -58.33 18.41 -5.84
N PRO A 34 -58.08 18.76 -4.57
CA PRO A 34 -58.29 17.87 -3.45
C PRO A 34 -59.79 17.55 -3.26
N THR A 35 -60.10 16.27 -3.10
CA THR A 35 -61.45 15.79 -2.80
C THR A 35 -61.85 16.13 -1.36
N PRO A 36 -63.12 16.51 -1.13
CA PRO A 36 -63.61 16.86 0.21
C PRO A 36 -63.61 15.64 1.14
N PRO A 37 -63.37 15.85 2.45
CA PRO A 37 -63.33 14.76 3.42
C PRO A 37 -64.72 14.15 3.62
N PRO A 38 -64.82 12.81 3.73
CA PRO A 38 -66.08 12.13 3.97
C PRO A 38 -66.61 12.39 5.39
N PRO A 39 -67.94 12.36 5.58
CA PRO A 39 -68.57 12.58 6.89
C PRO A 39 -68.20 11.48 7.90
N PRO A 40 -68.11 11.81 9.20
CA PRO A 40 -67.77 10.86 10.24
C PRO A 40 -68.85 9.77 10.37
N SER A 41 -68.41 8.52 10.33
CA SER A 41 -69.28 7.36 10.52
C SER A 41 -69.78 7.29 11.97
N PRO A 42 -71.02 6.82 12.20
CA PRO A 42 -71.57 6.67 13.54
C PRO A 42 -70.75 5.67 14.39
N PRO A 43 -70.69 5.88 15.71
CA PRO A 43 -69.93 5.01 16.61
C PRO A 43 -70.51 3.59 16.60
N PRO A 44 -69.68 2.55 16.42
CA PRO A 44 -70.13 1.17 16.44
C PRO A 44 -70.63 0.78 17.84
N PRO A 45 -71.61 -0.16 17.92
CA PRO A 45 -72.09 -0.68 19.19
C PRO A 45 -70.94 -1.35 19.97
N PRO A 46 -70.97 -1.30 21.31
CA PRO A 46 -69.94 -1.90 22.15
C PRO A 46 -69.84 -3.41 21.87
N PRO A 47 -68.63 -3.93 21.61
CA PRO A 47 -68.44 -5.33 21.32
C PRO A 47 -68.79 -6.19 22.55
N PRO A 48 -69.32 -7.40 22.34
CA PRO A 48 -69.56 -8.35 23.43
C PRO A 48 -68.24 -8.65 24.18
N PRO A 49 -68.32 -8.94 25.50
CA PRO A 49 -67.14 -9.27 26.29
C PRO A 49 -66.41 -10.46 25.65
N PRO A 50 -65.08 -10.35 25.46
CA PRO A 50 -64.31 -11.38 24.81
C PRO A 50 -64.35 -12.68 25.63
N PRO A 51 -64.44 -13.85 24.98
CA PRO A 51 -64.30 -15.12 25.66
C PRO A 51 -62.95 -15.18 26.40
N PRO A 52 -62.88 -15.89 27.53
CA PRO A 52 -61.64 -16.05 28.27
C PRO A 52 -60.54 -16.58 27.34
N PRO A 53 -59.32 -16.00 27.40
CA PRO A 53 -58.26 -16.37 26.49
C PRO A 53 -57.93 -17.87 26.68
N PRO A 54 -57.77 -18.63 25.57
CA PRO A 54 -57.28 -19.99 25.67
C PRO A 54 -55.91 -19.98 26.37
N PRO A 55 -55.59 -21.04 27.15
CA PRO A 55 -54.29 -21.15 27.79
C PRO A 55 -53.19 -20.94 26.75
N PRO A 56 -52.14 -20.16 27.07
CA PRO A 56 -51.08 -19.85 26.14
C PRO A 56 -50.48 -21.16 25.63
N ASN A 57 -50.43 -21.32 24.30
CA ASN A 57 -49.71 -22.42 23.69
C ASN A 57 -48.28 -22.41 24.24
N PRO A 58 -47.71 -23.57 24.59
CA PRO A 58 -46.32 -23.64 25.02
C PRO A 58 -45.45 -22.97 23.95
N PRO A 59 -44.47 -22.14 24.34
CA PRO A 59 -43.60 -21.48 23.39
C PRO A 59 -42.98 -22.54 22.47
N PRO A 60 -42.95 -22.31 21.15
CA PRO A 60 -42.31 -23.24 20.23
C PRO A 60 -40.86 -23.46 20.70
N PRO A 61 -40.34 -24.69 20.59
CA PRO A 61 -38.96 -24.96 20.94
C PRO A 61 -38.06 -23.98 20.18
N PRO A 62 -37.03 -23.39 20.84
CA PRO A 62 -36.12 -22.49 20.18
C PRO A 62 -35.57 -23.17 18.91
N PRO A 63 -35.49 -22.46 17.77
CA PRO A 63 -34.93 -23.02 16.57
C PRO A 63 -33.53 -23.57 16.87
N PRO A 64 -33.15 -24.73 16.31
CA PRO A 64 -31.81 -25.26 16.51
C PRO A 64 -30.79 -24.20 16.10
N PRO A 65 -29.69 -24.04 16.86
CA PRO A 65 -28.65 -23.08 16.51
C PRO A 65 -28.17 -23.35 15.07
N PRO A 66 -27.91 -22.29 14.28
CA PRO A 66 -27.39 -22.47 12.94
C PRO A 66 -26.12 -23.31 12.98
N PRO A 67 -25.91 -24.22 12.01
CA PRO A 67 -24.67 -24.99 11.91
C PRO A 67 -23.48 -24.02 11.95
N PRO A 68 -22.40 -24.33 12.69
CA PRO A 68 -21.22 -23.48 12.69
C PRO A 68 -20.74 -23.28 11.26
N GLU A 69 -20.57 -22.02 10.87
CA GLU A 69 -20.01 -21.68 9.57
C GLU A 69 -18.65 -22.32 9.43
N ARG A 70 -18.40 -22.96 8.29
CA ARG A 70 -17.16 -23.69 8.06
C ARG A 70 -16.06 -22.69 7.75
N THR A 71 -15.02 -22.72 8.57
CA THR A 71 -13.78 -21.99 8.31
C THR A 71 -13.14 -22.46 7.02
N CYS A 72 -12.37 -21.57 6.40
CA CYS A 72 -11.93 -21.74 5.04
C CYS A 72 -10.39 -21.63 4.95
N ARG A 73 -9.70 -22.76 4.83
CA ARG A 73 -8.22 -22.80 4.81
C ARG A 73 -7.68 -22.65 3.41
N VAL A 74 -6.90 -21.60 3.18
CA VAL A 74 -6.36 -21.21 1.87
C VAL A 74 -4.84 -21.26 1.91
N CYS A 75 -4.23 -21.80 0.85
CA CYS A 75 -2.79 -21.85 0.66
C CYS A 75 -2.40 -21.23 -0.68
N ALA A 76 -1.47 -20.29 -0.65
CA ALA A 76 -0.78 -19.78 -1.82
C ALA A 76 0.55 -20.53 -2.01
N THR A 77 0.82 -20.96 -3.23
CA THR A 77 2.02 -21.68 -3.62
C THR A 77 2.66 -20.99 -4.81
N ILE A 78 3.94 -20.65 -4.71
CA ILE A 78 4.80 -20.27 -5.85
C ILE A 78 5.72 -21.44 -6.13
N SER A 79 5.75 -21.93 -7.38
CA SER A 79 6.60 -23.05 -7.79
C SER A 79 7.37 -22.71 -9.07
N LEU A 80 8.56 -23.27 -9.19
CA LEU A 80 9.38 -23.14 -10.40
C LEU A 80 9.48 -24.49 -11.11
N ASN A 81 8.98 -24.56 -12.34
CA ASN A 81 9.04 -25.75 -13.18
C ASN A 81 10.12 -25.57 -14.27
N ALA A 82 11.25 -26.26 -14.11
CA ALA A 82 12.31 -26.35 -15.13
C ALA A 82 12.00 -27.43 -16.16
N SER A 83 12.35 -27.13 -17.40
CA SER A 83 12.42 -28.15 -18.45
C SER A 83 13.71 -29.00 -18.38
N SER A 84 14.84 -28.49 -17.81
CA SER A 84 16.07 -29.29 -17.66
C SER A 84 17.17 -28.70 -16.74
N GLY A 85 17.76 -29.55 -15.88
CA GLY A 85 19.02 -29.32 -15.14
C GLY A 85 18.88 -28.83 -13.69
N PRO A 86 19.98 -28.82 -12.90
CA PRO A 86 19.99 -28.29 -11.54
C PRO A 86 19.83 -26.76 -11.58
N TYR A 87 18.85 -26.23 -10.83
CA TYR A 87 18.71 -24.79 -10.62
C TYR A 87 19.76 -24.28 -9.63
N PRO A 88 20.19 -23.00 -9.73
CA PRO A 88 20.74 -22.33 -8.57
C PRO A 88 19.75 -22.46 -7.41
N GLU A 89 20.23 -22.97 -6.28
CA GLU A 89 19.48 -22.93 -5.02
C GLU A 89 19.11 -21.47 -4.75
N TRP A 90 17.82 -21.16 -4.62
CA TRP A 90 17.44 -19.84 -4.12
C TRP A 90 17.64 -19.82 -2.60
N GLY A 91 18.10 -18.68 -2.08
CA GLY A 91 18.41 -18.55 -0.67
C GLY A 91 17.16 -18.60 0.21
N GLN A 92 17.35 -18.91 1.50
CA GLN A 92 16.30 -18.76 2.52
C GLN A 92 15.71 -17.34 2.51
N ASP A 93 16.53 -16.33 2.20
CA ASP A 93 16.11 -14.94 2.09
C ASP A 93 15.04 -14.73 1.00
N THR A 94 15.13 -15.45 -0.12
CA THR A 94 14.11 -15.43 -1.17
C THR A 94 12.79 -16.02 -0.67
N CYS A 95 12.85 -17.11 0.09
CA CYS A 95 11.65 -17.68 0.70
C CYS A 95 10.97 -16.69 1.64
N THR A 96 11.74 -16.07 2.55
CA THR A 96 11.21 -15.11 3.51
C THR A 96 10.62 -13.89 2.80
N HIS A 97 11.35 -13.29 1.84
CA HIS A 97 10.88 -12.11 1.09
C HIS A 97 9.54 -12.37 0.40
N ILE A 98 9.43 -13.49 -0.32
CA ILE A 98 8.25 -13.83 -1.10
C ILE A 98 7.10 -14.27 -0.20
N SER A 99 7.39 -15.01 0.89
CA SER A 99 6.37 -15.33 1.87
C SER A 99 5.81 -14.08 2.54
N ASP A 100 6.66 -13.12 2.89
CA ASP A 100 6.24 -11.87 3.53
C ASP A 100 5.40 -11.02 2.58
N LEU A 101 5.73 -11.00 1.28
CA LEU A 101 4.92 -10.36 0.25
C LEU A 101 3.52 -11.00 0.17
N ILE A 102 3.44 -12.33 0.12
CA ILE A 102 2.17 -13.07 0.06
C ILE A 102 1.33 -12.78 1.32
N ILE A 103 1.93 -12.92 2.50
CA ILE A 103 1.28 -12.67 3.81
C ILE A 103 0.74 -11.25 3.84
N ARG A 104 1.57 -10.25 3.52
CA ARG A 104 1.19 -8.83 3.50
C ARG A 104 0.01 -8.59 2.57
N ASN A 105 0.02 -9.12 1.35
CA ASN A 105 -1.06 -8.88 0.41
C ASN A 105 -2.37 -9.55 0.85
N PHE A 106 -2.33 -10.76 1.42
CA PHE A 106 -3.55 -11.35 1.98
C PHE A 106 -4.12 -10.53 3.14
N THR A 107 -3.28 -10.10 4.09
CA THR A 107 -3.72 -9.27 5.22
C THR A 107 -4.31 -7.95 4.73
N GLU A 108 -3.58 -7.21 3.89
CA GLU A 108 -4.01 -5.90 3.40
C GLU A 108 -5.30 -5.98 2.57
N GLN A 109 -5.40 -6.96 1.65
CA GLN A 109 -6.61 -7.10 0.84
C GLN A 109 -7.80 -7.61 1.65
N SER A 110 -7.55 -8.41 2.68
CA SER A 110 -8.61 -8.85 3.59
C SER A 110 -9.15 -7.68 4.41
N ASP A 111 -8.27 -6.85 4.99
CA ASP A 111 -8.66 -5.64 5.71
C ASP A 111 -9.43 -4.67 4.80
N ASN A 112 -8.94 -4.44 3.57
CA ASN A 112 -9.58 -3.54 2.60
C ASN A 112 -10.95 -4.02 2.12
N LYS A 113 -11.19 -5.34 2.12
CA LYS A 113 -12.46 -5.94 1.69
C LYS A 113 -13.38 -6.29 2.86
N GLY A 114 -12.90 -6.15 4.10
CA GLY A 114 -13.62 -6.58 5.30
C GLY A 114 -13.70 -8.10 5.46
N ALA A 115 -12.80 -8.86 4.83
CA ALA A 115 -12.72 -10.30 4.99
C ALA A 115 -12.06 -10.64 6.33
N ILE A 116 -12.64 -11.60 7.07
CA ILE A 116 -12.13 -11.97 8.39
C ILE A 116 -11.14 -13.14 8.27
N ILE A 117 -9.90 -12.92 8.70
CA ILE A 117 -8.88 -13.96 8.86
C ILE A 117 -8.91 -14.48 10.31
N THR A 118 -9.16 -15.78 10.50
CA THR A 118 -9.17 -16.43 11.82
C THR A 118 -7.84 -17.06 12.19
N VAL A 119 -7.06 -17.49 11.19
CA VAL A 119 -5.68 -17.95 11.37
C VAL A 119 -4.80 -17.12 10.44
N PRO A 120 -3.88 -16.29 10.99
CA PRO A 120 -2.98 -15.47 10.18
C PRO A 120 -2.20 -16.31 9.16
N PHE A 121 -1.98 -15.73 7.98
CA PHE A 121 -1.16 -16.36 6.97
C PHE A 121 0.28 -16.49 7.45
N THR A 122 0.86 -17.68 7.30
CA THR A 122 2.24 -17.99 7.68
C THR A 122 2.89 -18.90 6.64
N MET A 123 4.21 -18.82 6.48
CA MET A 123 4.95 -19.72 5.61
C MET A 123 4.94 -21.14 6.20
N THR A 124 4.33 -22.08 5.51
CA THR A 124 4.23 -23.49 5.93
C THR A 124 5.26 -24.38 5.26
N GLU A 125 5.76 -23.99 4.09
CA GLU A 125 6.76 -24.74 3.34
C GLU A 125 7.67 -23.80 2.55
N CYS A 126 8.97 -24.04 2.60
CA CYS A 126 9.97 -23.44 1.71
C CYS A 126 10.93 -24.56 1.31
N SER A 127 10.89 -24.93 0.04
CA SER A 127 11.80 -25.89 -0.57
C SER A 127 12.62 -25.15 -1.63
N PRO A 128 13.87 -24.76 -1.33
CA PRO A 128 14.72 -24.08 -2.30
C PRO A 128 15.37 -25.02 -3.32
N VAL A 129 15.41 -26.32 -3.00
CA VAL A 129 16.12 -27.31 -3.79
C VAL A 129 15.15 -28.03 -4.72
N TYR A 130 15.56 -28.18 -5.98
CA TYR A 130 14.92 -29.10 -6.90
C TYR A 130 15.41 -30.51 -6.58
N ILE A 131 14.53 -31.35 -6.06
CA ILE A 131 14.83 -32.75 -5.74
C ILE A 131 13.99 -33.63 -6.66
N PRO A 132 14.45 -33.96 -7.87
CA PRO A 132 13.75 -34.92 -8.72
C PRO A 132 13.86 -36.33 -8.11
N PRO A 133 12.78 -37.13 -8.11
CA PRO A 133 11.42 -36.85 -8.62
C PRO A 133 10.48 -36.20 -7.58
N SER A 134 10.96 -35.99 -6.36
CA SER A 134 10.18 -35.77 -5.13
C SER A 134 9.60 -34.36 -4.96
N GLY A 135 10.08 -33.34 -5.67
CA GLY A 135 9.53 -31.99 -5.53
C GLY A 135 10.19 -30.92 -6.39
N LEU A 136 9.35 -29.98 -6.84
CA LEU A 136 9.79 -28.71 -7.40
C LEU A 136 10.17 -27.74 -6.28
N PRO A 137 11.12 -26.82 -6.53
CA PRO A 137 11.31 -25.68 -5.65
C PRO A 137 9.98 -24.93 -5.48
N ARG A 138 9.57 -24.71 -4.23
CA ARG A 138 8.29 -24.05 -3.94
C ARG A 138 8.27 -23.31 -2.62
N ILE A 139 7.45 -22.28 -2.56
CA ILE A 139 7.12 -21.52 -1.36
C ILE A 139 5.62 -21.68 -1.14
N LYS A 140 5.22 -22.06 0.07
CA LYS A 140 3.81 -22.25 0.45
C LYS A 140 3.48 -21.44 1.69
N VAL A 141 2.45 -20.60 1.59
CA VAL A 141 1.92 -19.77 2.67
C VAL A 141 0.46 -20.13 2.87
N CYS A 142 0.05 -20.45 4.10
CA CYS A 142 -1.33 -20.82 4.39
C CYS A 142 -1.91 -19.99 5.54
N GLY A 143 -3.21 -19.75 5.48
CA GLY A 143 -4.02 -19.09 6.49
C GLY A 143 -5.47 -19.58 6.44
N THR A 144 -6.30 -19.07 7.33
CA THR A 144 -7.72 -19.48 7.41
C THR A 144 -8.62 -18.26 7.50
N PHE A 145 -9.63 -18.21 6.64
CA PHE A 145 -10.73 -17.25 6.69
C PHE A 145 -11.85 -17.74 7.61
N ALA A 146 -12.62 -16.83 8.20
CA ALA A 146 -13.76 -17.16 9.05
C ALA A 146 -14.83 -17.97 8.29
N SER A 147 -15.04 -17.65 7.01
CA SER A 147 -15.97 -18.37 6.14
C SER A 147 -15.47 -18.43 4.69
N ALA A 148 -16.11 -19.24 3.86
CA ALA A 148 -15.90 -19.21 2.41
C ALA A 148 -16.31 -17.85 1.81
N ALA A 149 -17.34 -17.19 2.37
CA ALA A 149 -17.80 -15.89 1.91
C ALA A 149 -16.72 -14.82 2.10
N ASP A 150 -16.00 -14.84 3.23
CA ASP A 150 -14.87 -13.94 3.47
C ASP A 150 -13.78 -14.11 2.41
N SER A 151 -13.40 -15.35 2.13
CA SER A 151 -12.35 -15.63 1.14
C SER A 151 -12.76 -15.19 -0.28
N LYS A 152 -14.04 -15.30 -0.64
CA LYS A 152 -14.56 -14.87 -1.94
C LYS A 152 -14.48 -13.37 -2.17
N LEU A 153 -14.43 -12.56 -1.11
CA LEU A 153 -14.24 -11.11 -1.25
C LEU A 153 -12.92 -10.74 -1.94
N LEU A 154 -11.94 -11.65 -1.95
CA LEU A 154 -10.64 -11.48 -2.60
C LEU A 154 -10.60 -12.03 -4.04
N GLU A 155 -11.61 -12.75 -4.52
CA GLU A 155 -11.65 -13.29 -5.89
C GLU A 155 -11.35 -12.23 -6.98
N PRO A 156 -11.84 -10.97 -6.88
CA PRO A 156 -11.56 -9.96 -7.91
C PRO A 156 -10.10 -9.53 -7.99
N VAL A 157 -9.32 -9.68 -6.91
CA VAL A 157 -7.94 -9.18 -6.81
C VAL A 157 -6.90 -10.30 -6.79
N ILE A 158 -7.31 -11.55 -6.54
CA ILE A 158 -6.38 -12.67 -6.32
C ILE A 158 -5.50 -12.93 -7.53
N ARG A 159 -6.02 -12.77 -8.76
CA ARG A 159 -5.24 -12.96 -9.97
C ARG A 159 -4.09 -11.96 -10.07
N ASP A 160 -4.36 -10.69 -9.79
CA ASP A 160 -3.37 -9.61 -9.88
C ASP A 160 -2.32 -9.74 -8.76
N MET A 161 -2.74 -10.20 -7.57
CA MET A 161 -1.83 -10.54 -6.48
C MET A 161 -0.85 -11.65 -6.89
N ILE A 162 -1.37 -12.77 -7.43
CA ILE A 162 -0.52 -13.89 -7.85
C ILE A 162 0.43 -13.45 -8.97
N ALA A 163 -0.03 -12.65 -9.92
CA ALA A 163 0.81 -12.08 -10.97
C ALA A 163 1.98 -11.27 -10.37
N GLY A 164 1.68 -10.37 -9.43
CA GLY A 164 2.71 -9.58 -8.73
C GLY A 164 3.71 -10.44 -7.97
N TRP A 165 3.27 -11.52 -7.33
CA TRP A 165 4.17 -12.46 -6.64
C TRP A 165 5.08 -13.20 -7.62
N VAL A 166 4.53 -13.70 -8.72
CA VAL A 166 5.28 -14.40 -9.77
C VAL A 166 6.28 -13.47 -10.44
N GLU A 167 5.90 -12.22 -10.73
CA GLU A 167 6.79 -11.22 -11.31
C GLU A 167 7.91 -10.80 -10.35
N GLU A 168 7.60 -10.57 -9.06
CA GLU A 168 8.62 -10.28 -8.04
C GLU A 168 9.59 -11.46 -7.89
N PHE A 169 9.06 -12.68 -7.84
CA PHE A 169 9.83 -13.91 -7.80
C PHE A 169 10.79 -14.02 -8.99
N SER A 170 10.30 -13.70 -10.19
CA SER A 170 11.08 -13.73 -11.42
C SER A 170 12.19 -12.67 -11.49
N GLN A 171 12.06 -11.56 -10.76
CA GLN A 171 13.06 -10.49 -10.72
C GLN A 171 14.16 -10.77 -9.70
N GLY A 172 13.79 -11.36 -8.55
CA GLY A 172 14.75 -11.70 -7.48
C GLY A 172 15.64 -12.89 -7.85
N ILE A 173 15.15 -13.79 -8.70
CA ILE A 173 15.95 -14.88 -9.26
C ILE A 173 16.48 -14.44 -10.61
N VAL A 174 17.80 -14.41 -10.78
CA VAL A 174 18.37 -14.36 -12.13
C VAL A 174 17.85 -15.59 -12.85
N CYS A 175 16.91 -15.42 -13.78
CA CYS A 175 16.47 -16.47 -14.70
C CYS A 175 17.69 -16.94 -15.49
N GLN A 176 18.48 -17.86 -14.94
CA GLN A 176 19.66 -18.38 -15.60
C GLN A 176 19.28 -19.33 -16.75
N ARG A 177 18.04 -19.83 -16.74
CA ARG A 177 17.51 -20.79 -17.71
C ARG A 177 16.05 -20.53 -17.99
N GLU A 178 15.60 -21.03 -19.14
CA GLU A 178 14.19 -21.09 -19.47
C GLU A 178 13.45 -22.00 -18.49
N GLY A 179 12.35 -21.48 -17.93
CA GLY A 179 11.47 -22.21 -17.02
C GLY A 179 10.10 -21.55 -16.94
N ILE A 180 9.16 -22.22 -16.28
CA ILE A 180 7.83 -21.67 -16.01
C ILE A 180 7.72 -21.45 -14.51
N ILE A 181 7.49 -20.22 -14.10
CA ILE A 181 7.11 -19.89 -12.72
C ILE A 181 5.59 -19.91 -12.66
N THR A 182 5.05 -20.70 -11.75
CA THR A 182 3.62 -20.76 -11.49
C THR A 182 3.32 -20.22 -10.11
N GLY A 183 2.27 -19.43 -10.01
CA GLY A 183 1.65 -19.04 -8.76
C GLY A 183 0.23 -19.59 -8.70
N GLN A 184 -0.14 -20.17 -7.58
CA GLN A 184 -1.40 -20.85 -7.40
C GLN A 184 -1.96 -20.57 -6.01
N VAL A 185 -3.25 -20.33 -5.90
CA VAL A 185 -3.97 -20.23 -4.63
C VAL A 185 -5.06 -21.28 -4.66
N ASP A 186 -5.08 -22.16 -3.66
CA ASP A 186 -6.05 -23.23 -3.54
C ASP A 186 -6.50 -23.45 -2.09
N THR A 187 -7.59 -24.18 -1.98
CA THR A 187 -8.14 -24.69 -0.72
C THR A 187 -7.60 -26.10 -0.49
N GLU A 188 -7.06 -26.39 0.70
CA GLU A 188 -6.61 -27.76 1.02
C GLU A 188 -7.76 -28.74 1.26
N ASP A 189 -8.95 -28.23 1.62
CA ASP A 189 -10.13 -29.05 1.88
C ASP A 189 -10.83 -29.44 0.57
N SER A 190 -10.47 -30.61 0.05
CA SER A 190 -10.82 -31.16 -1.27
C SER A 190 -12.30 -31.56 -1.47
N GLY A 191 -13.24 -31.02 -0.69
CA GLY A 191 -14.64 -31.48 -0.71
C GLY A 191 -15.72 -30.44 -0.45
N ILE A 192 -15.41 -29.14 -0.41
CA ILE A 192 -16.38 -28.09 -0.07
C ILE A 192 -16.39 -27.02 -1.17
N ASP A 193 -17.51 -26.33 -1.32
CA ASP A 193 -17.65 -25.08 -2.09
C ASP A 193 -16.35 -24.26 -2.00
N VAL A 194 -15.79 -24.00 -3.18
CA VAL A 194 -14.46 -23.44 -3.32
C VAL A 194 -14.38 -22.10 -2.59
N CYS A 195 -13.48 -22.05 -1.61
CA CYS A 195 -13.14 -20.84 -0.87
C CYS A 195 -12.64 -19.72 -1.79
N LEU A 196 -11.39 -19.85 -2.22
CA LEU A 196 -10.67 -18.91 -3.04
C LEU A 196 -9.72 -19.72 -3.90
N LYS A 197 -9.75 -19.45 -5.20
CA LYS A 197 -8.83 -20.05 -6.17
C LYS A 197 -8.23 -18.98 -7.06
N GLY A 198 -7.00 -19.20 -7.45
CA GLY A 198 -6.32 -18.35 -8.42
C GLY A 198 -5.13 -19.08 -9.02
N TYR A 199 -4.81 -18.72 -10.26
CA TYR A 199 -3.67 -19.27 -10.97
C TYR A 199 -3.06 -18.20 -11.87
N TYR A 200 -1.74 -18.17 -11.93
CA TYR A 200 -0.98 -17.35 -12.86
C TYR A 200 0.32 -18.07 -13.22
N GLU A 201 0.77 -17.91 -14.46
CA GLU A 201 2.03 -18.46 -14.94
C GLU A 201 2.81 -17.42 -15.73
N ALA A 202 4.13 -17.42 -15.55
CA ALA A 202 5.04 -16.59 -16.32
C ALA A 202 6.22 -17.42 -16.84
N LYS A 203 6.69 -17.09 -18.04
CA LYS A 203 7.94 -17.64 -18.58
C LYS A 203 9.10 -16.89 -17.94
N CYS A 204 10.00 -17.64 -17.31
CA CYS A 204 11.29 -17.16 -16.86
C CYS A 204 12.22 -17.20 -18.07
N SER A 205 12.36 -16.06 -18.75
CA SER A 205 13.30 -15.90 -19.86
C SER A 205 14.62 -15.37 -19.33
N SER A 206 15.73 -15.96 -19.77
CA SER A 206 17.04 -15.45 -19.39
C SER A 206 17.19 -14.01 -19.90
N PRO A 207 17.72 -13.07 -19.07
CA PRO A 207 18.02 -11.74 -19.56
C PRO A 207 18.90 -11.92 -20.79
N LEU A 208 18.42 -11.45 -21.95
CA LEU A 208 19.13 -11.50 -23.21
C LEU A 208 20.58 -11.13 -22.94
N THR A 209 21.50 -12.01 -23.35
CA THR A 209 22.94 -11.88 -23.16
C THR A 209 23.33 -10.41 -23.29
N PRO A 210 24.12 -9.87 -22.33
CA PRO A 210 24.52 -8.47 -22.38
C PRO A 210 25.04 -8.19 -23.78
N PHE A 211 24.49 -7.15 -24.41
CA PHE A 211 24.94 -6.67 -25.71
C PHE A 211 26.47 -6.73 -25.74
N PRO A 212 27.09 -7.28 -26.80
CA PRO A 212 28.53 -7.31 -26.89
C PRO A 212 29.07 -5.92 -26.55
N PRO A 213 30.14 -5.81 -25.73
CA PRO A 213 30.70 -4.52 -25.37
C PRO A 213 30.85 -3.67 -26.63
N PRO A 214 30.51 -2.37 -26.59
CA PRO A 214 30.65 -1.51 -27.75
C PRO A 214 32.05 -1.73 -28.33
N LEU A 215 32.10 -2.02 -29.63
CA LEU A 215 33.34 -2.16 -30.38
C LEU A 215 34.27 -1.01 -29.95
N PRO A 216 35.54 -1.29 -29.60
CA PRO A 216 36.47 -0.26 -29.14
C PRO A 216 36.46 0.88 -30.16
N ASP A 217 36.26 2.10 -29.67
CA ASP A 217 36.21 3.30 -30.47
C ASP A 217 37.36 3.30 -31.48
N ASN A 218 37.01 3.51 -32.74
CA ASN A 218 37.98 3.69 -33.81
C ASN A 218 39.05 4.70 -33.36
N PRO A 219 40.34 4.44 -33.66
CA PRO A 219 41.42 5.34 -33.27
C PRO A 219 41.18 6.75 -33.81
N PRO A 220 41.67 7.79 -33.10
CA PRO A 220 41.41 9.18 -33.44
C PRO A 220 41.88 9.46 -34.86
N LEU A 221 40.93 9.85 -35.72
CA LEU A 221 41.24 10.36 -37.05
C LEU A 221 42.16 11.58 -36.89
N THR A 222 43.32 11.48 -37.52
CA THR A 222 44.31 12.54 -37.66
C THR A 222 43.70 13.83 -38.23
N PRO A 223 44.19 15.01 -37.84
CA PRO A 223 43.67 16.27 -38.35
C PRO A 223 44.05 16.42 -39.83
N LEU A 224 43.05 16.41 -40.71
CA LEU A 224 43.23 16.77 -42.12
C LEU A 224 43.31 18.29 -42.28
N SER A 225 44.31 18.66 -43.07
CA SER A 225 44.72 20.00 -43.50
C SER A 225 43.59 20.89 -44.03
N PRO A 226 43.61 22.22 -43.77
CA PRO A 226 42.60 23.15 -44.26
C PRO A 226 43.00 23.72 -45.61
N SER A 227 42.56 23.12 -46.72
CA SER A 227 42.57 23.78 -48.05
C SER A 227 41.72 23.00 -49.06
N GLN A 228 40.41 23.23 -49.09
CA GLN A 228 39.64 23.07 -50.33
C GLN A 228 38.29 23.84 -50.27
N PRO A 229 37.93 24.58 -51.33
CA PRO A 229 36.68 25.34 -51.38
C PRO A 229 35.48 24.40 -51.61
N ARG A 230 34.44 24.56 -50.77
CA ARG A 230 33.16 23.85 -50.88
C ARG A 230 32.39 24.30 -52.13
N ALA A 231 31.92 23.31 -52.89
CA ALA A 231 30.91 23.49 -53.93
C ALA A 231 29.52 23.81 -53.30
N PRO A 232 28.65 24.57 -54.00
CA PRO A 232 27.33 24.93 -53.48
C PRO A 232 26.35 23.74 -53.50
N LEU A 233 25.69 23.52 -52.37
CA LEU A 233 24.59 22.56 -52.19
C LEU A 233 23.32 23.02 -52.93
N PRO A 234 22.50 22.09 -53.44
CA PRO A 234 21.22 22.41 -54.08
C PRO A 234 20.18 22.88 -53.03
N PRO A 235 19.21 23.72 -53.44
CA PRO A 235 18.22 24.30 -52.53
C PRO A 235 17.27 23.21 -51.99
N THR A 236 17.24 23.08 -50.67
CA THR A 236 16.27 22.24 -49.95
C THR A 236 14.87 22.83 -50.06
N ALA A 237 13.93 21.99 -50.47
CA ALA A 237 12.51 22.33 -50.55
C ALA A 237 11.95 22.64 -49.15
N LYS A 238 11.42 23.86 -48.99
CA LYS A 238 10.66 24.32 -47.83
C LYS A 238 9.46 23.40 -47.60
N HIS A 239 9.53 22.56 -46.58
CA HIS A 239 8.34 21.95 -45.99
C HIS A 239 7.71 22.97 -45.04
N SER A 240 6.51 23.43 -45.39
CA SER A 240 5.68 24.24 -44.51
C SER A 240 5.30 23.44 -43.27
N PRO A 241 5.33 24.02 -42.07
CA PRO A 241 4.86 23.36 -40.87
C PRO A 241 3.35 23.07 -40.97
N PRO A 242 2.86 21.96 -40.41
CA PRO A 242 1.43 21.67 -40.36
C PRO A 242 0.70 22.75 -39.53
N PRO A 243 -0.55 23.09 -39.89
CA PRO A 243 -1.33 24.08 -39.17
C PRO A 243 -1.57 23.62 -37.72
N PRO A 244 -1.61 24.56 -36.76
CA PRO A 244 -1.90 24.25 -35.37
C PRO A 244 -3.30 23.62 -35.23
N PRO A 245 -3.49 22.68 -34.28
CA PRO A 245 -4.80 22.11 -34.01
C PRO A 245 -5.77 23.21 -33.55
N PRO A 246 -7.07 23.09 -33.90
CA PRO A 246 -8.07 24.05 -33.45
C PRO A 246 -8.16 24.07 -31.91
N PRO A 247 -8.46 25.24 -31.31
CA PRO A 247 -8.62 25.35 -29.87
C PRO A 247 -9.78 24.46 -29.39
N PRO A 248 -9.66 23.87 -28.19
CA PRO A 248 -10.74 23.09 -27.60
C PRO A 248 -11.98 23.96 -27.40
N PRO A 249 -13.20 23.41 -27.54
CA PRO A 249 -14.43 24.14 -27.28
C PRO A 249 -14.47 24.64 -25.83
N PRO A 250 -15.07 25.80 -25.57
CA PRO A 250 -15.19 26.34 -24.23
C PRO A 250 -16.00 25.37 -23.34
N PRO A 251 -15.64 25.24 -22.05
CA PRO A 251 -16.40 24.42 -21.12
C PRO A 251 -17.85 24.95 -21.01
N PRO A 252 -18.84 24.05 -20.84
CA PRO A 252 -20.21 24.47 -20.61
C PRO A 252 -20.30 25.35 -19.37
N PRO A 253 -21.21 26.35 -19.35
CA PRO A 253 -21.40 27.20 -18.19
C PRO A 253 -21.75 26.35 -16.96
N PRO A 254 -21.20 26.68 -15.78
CA PRO A 254 -21.48 25.94 -14.56
C PRO A 254 -22.98 25.99 -14.26
N SER A 255 -23.60 24.81 -14.21
CA SER A 255 -24.97 24.65 -13.73
C SER A 255 -25.07 25.26 -12.34
N THR A 256 -25.98 26.21 -12.15
CA THR A 256 -26.26 26.82 -10.85
C THR A 256 -26.53 25.72 -9.82
N PRO A 257 -25.81 25.69 -8.69
CA PRO A 257 -26.00 24.65 -7.68
C PRO A 257 -27.40 24.75 -7.10
N THR A 258 -28.16 23.67 -7.24
CA THR A 258 -29.45 23.50 -6.55
C THR A 258 -29.18 23.56 -5.04
N PRO A 259 -29.92 24.37 -4.27
CA PRO A 259 -29.73 24.43 -2.83
C PRO A 259 -29.93 23.03 -2.22
N PRO A 260 -29.06 22.61 -1.28
CA PRO A 260 -29.19 21.32 -0.64
C PRO A 260 -30.54 21.22 0.09
N PRO A 261 -31.19 20.05 0.08
CA PRO A 261 -32.41 19.85 0.85
C PRO A 261 -32.13 20.11 2.34
N PRO A 262 -33.10 20.66 3.07
CA PRO A 262 -32.95 20.90 4.50
C PRO A 262 -32.65 19.59 5.23
N PRO A 263 -31.77 19.61 6.26
CA PRO A 263 -31.45 18.42 7.01
C PRO A 263 -32.71 17.83 7.67
N PRO A 264 -32.83 16.50 7.73
CA PRO A 264 -33.94 15.86 8.43
C PRO A 264 -33.95 16.27 9.91
N PRO A 265 -35.14 16.38 10.53
CA PRO A 265 -35.23 16.70 11.95
C PRO A 265 -34.49 15.66 12.79
N PRO A 266 -33.84 16.08 13.89
CA PRO A 266 -33.13 15.16 14.77
C PRO A 266 -34.09 14.10 15.31
N PRO A 267 -33.65 12.83 15.42
CA PRO A 267 -34.45 11.79 16.02
C PRO A 267 -34.79 12.15 17.48
N PRO A 268 -35.97 11.75 17.98
CA PRO A 268 -36.32 11.94 19.37
C PRO A 268 -35.27 11.28 20.27
N PRO A 269 -34.95 11.86 21.44
CA PRO A 269 -33.95 11.31 22.35
C PRO A 269 -34.35 9.90 22.76
N SER A 270 -33.64 8.91 22.21
CA SER A 270 -33.73 7.52 22.65
C SER A 270 -33.35 7.48 24.12
N THR A 271 -34.31 7.10 24.96
CA THR A 271 -34.08 6.78 26.37
C THR A 271 -33.07 5.64 26.43
N LEU A 272 -31.82 5.97 26.76
CA LEU A 272 -30.76 5.00 26.97
C LEU A 272 -31.23 3.98 28.02
N PRO A 273 -31.12 2.67 27.76
CA PRO A 273 -31.32 1.67 28.80
C PRO A 273 -30.32 1.92 29.94
N PRO A 274 -30.72 1.69 31.20
CA PRO A 274 -29.85 1.88 32.35
C PRO A 274 -28.57 1.03 32.19
N PRO A 275 -27.42 1.55 32.64
CA PRO A 275 -26.16 0.81 32.56
C PRO A 275 -26.28 -0.51 33.32
N PRO A 276 -25.67 -1.60 32.81
CA PRO A 276 -25.65 -2.87 33.51
C PRO A 276 -24.95 -2.72 34.88
N PRO A 277 -25.38 -3.49 35.89
CA PRO A 277 -24.75 -3.46 37.21
C PRO A 277 -23.26 -3.82 37.10
N PRO A 278 -22.40 -3.21 37.94
CA PRO A 278 -20.98 -3.52 37.95
C PRO A 278 -20.76 -5.02 38.25
N PRO A 279 -19.73 -5.65 37.64
CA PRO A 279 -19.41 -7.04 37.92
C PRO A 279 -19.02 -7.24 39.39
N PRO A 280 -19.35 -8.39 39.98
CA PRO A 280 -18.98 -8.70 41.35
C PRO A 280 -17.45 -8.69 41.53
N PRO A 281 -16.94 -8.27 42.69
CA PRO A 281 -15.50 -8.27 42.97
C PRO A 281 -14.93 -9.70 42.87
N PRO A 282 -13.69 -9.85 42.38
CA PRO A 282 -13.05 -11.15 42.27
C PRO A 282 -12.90 -11.79 43.66
N PRO A 283 -13.02 -13.13 43.77
CA PRO A 283 -12.85 -13.83 45.04
C PRO A 283 -11.42 -13.63 45.57
N PRO A 284 -11.23 -13.59 46.90
CA PRO A 284 -9.93 -13.45 47.50
C PRO A 284 -9.01 -14.64 47.11
N PRO A 285 -7.71 -14.39 46.91
CA PRO A 285 -6.77 -15.43 46.54
C PRO A 285 -6.70 -16.51 47.63
N PRO A 286 -6.55 -17.80 47.26
CA PRO A 286 -6.44 -18.89 48.21
C PRO A 286 -5.18 -18.71 49.11
N PRO A 287 -5.23 -19.17 50.37
CA PRO A 287 -4.12 -19.06 51.30
C PRO A 287 -2.88 -19.76 50.75
N ARG A 288 -1.76 -19.03 50.71
CA ARG A 288 -0.44 -19.54 50.30
C ARG A 288 -0.09 -20.77 51.14
N ARG A 289 0.00 -21.94 50.50
CA ARG A 289 0.61 -23.12 51.11
C ARG A 289 2.10 -22.85 51.31
N HIS A 290 2.55 -22.96 52.56
CA HIS A 290 3.96 -22.88 52.93
C HIS A 290 4.75 -24.00 52.24
N LEU A 291 5.60 -23.63 51.28
CA LEU A 291 6.62 -24.52 50.73
C LEU A 291 7.77 -24.65 51.75
N PRO A 292 8.32 -25.85 51.97
CA PRO A 292 9.47 -26.05 52.84
C PRO A 292 10.74 -25.41 52.26
N PRO A 293 11.68 -24.98 53.12
CA PRO A 293 12.92 -24.34 52.70
C PRO A 293 13.84 -25.31 51.94
N PRO A 294 14.63 -24.80 50.97
CA PRO A 294 15.58 -25.61 50.23
C PRO A 294 16.75 -26.07 51.11
N PRO A 295 17.35 -27.25 50.83
CA PRO A 295 18.45 -27.79 51.63
C PRO A 295 19.75 -26.98 51.46
N LEU A 296 20.45 -26.80 52.59
CA LEU A 296 21.76 -26.15 52.69
C LEU A 296 22.79 -26.82 51.78
N ARG A 297 23.30 -26.05 50.81
CA ARG A 297 24.43 -26.44 49.95
C ARG A 297 25.74 -26.25 50.71
N LYS A 298 26.57 -27.30 50.75
CA LYS A 298 27.91 -27.31 51.34
C LYS A 298 28.85 -26.33 50.61
N SER A 299 29.68 -25.64 51.39
CA SER A 299 30.69 -24.67 50.95
C SER A 299 31.74 -25.29 50.00
N PRO A 300 32.18 -24.57 48.95
CA PRO A 300 33.28 -25.01 48.11
C PRO A 300 34.66 -24.75 48.76
N PRO A 301 35.70 -25.53 48.40
CA PRO A 301 37.04 -25.42 48.96
C PRO A 301 37.78 -24.13 48.54
N PRO A 302 38.80 -23.71 49.32
CA PRO A 302 39.50 -22.44 49.12
C PRO A 302 40.31 -22.43 47.82
N ARG A 303 40.11 -21.38 47.03
CA ARG A 303 40.80 -21.11 45.76
C ARG A 303 42.23 -20.59 46.04
N PRO A 304 43.26 -21.05 45.31
CA PRO A 304 44.63 -20.58 45.52
C PRO A 304 44.80 -19.11 45.12
N GLN A 305 45.51 -18.35 45.96
CA GLN A 305 45.85 -16.95 45.75
C GLN A 305 46.63 -16.77 44.44
N ARG A 306 46.08 -15.97 43.52
CA ARG A 306 46.79 -15.46 42.34
C ARG A 306 47.40 -14.10 42.66
N SER A 307 48.63 -13.92 42.20
CA SER A 307 49.45 -12.71 42.28
C SER A 307 48.76 -11.45 41.73
N PRO A 308 49.21 -10.24 42.10
CA PRO A 308 48.55 -8.99 41.74
C PRO A 308 48.62 -8.75 40.24
N LEU A 309 47.47 -8.66 39.58
CA LEU A 309 47.36 -8.27 38.18
C LEU A 309 47.40 -6.74 38.07
N ILE A 310 48.26 -6.28 37.16
CA ILE A 310 48.45 -4.88 36.73
C ILE A 310 47.10 -4.30 36.26
N PRO A 311 46.77 -3.02 36.54
CA PRO A 311 45.49 -2.42 36.14
C PRO A 311 45.40 -2.35 34.61
N ILE A 312 44.56 -3.20 34.02
CA ILE A 312 44.22 -3.12 32.60
C ILE A 312 43.27 -1.93 32.45
N SER A 313 43.72 -0.91 31.70
CA SER A 313 42.86 0.24 31.37
C SER A 313 41.60 -0.26 30.66
N PRO A 314 40.40 0.27 31.00
CA PRO A 314 39.16 -0.17 30.37
C PRO A 314 39.27 -0.04 28.86
N PRO A 315 38.84 -1.05 28.08
CA PRO A 315 38.89 -0.99 26.64
C PRO A 315 38.09 0.24 26.17
N SER A 316 38.69 1.02 25.26
CA SER A 316 38.00 2.14 24.62
C SER A 316 36.66 1.65 24.06
N PRO A 317 35.55 2.38 24.28
CA PRO A 317 34.25 1.97 23.80
C PRO A 317 34.31 1.74 22.29
N SER A 318 33.87 0.56 21.86
CA SER A 318 33.79 0.22 20.45
C SER A 318 33.02 1.32 19.70
N PRO A 319 33.47 1.75 18.51
CA PRO A 319 32.75 2.74 17.73
C PRO A 319 31.30 2.27 17.50
N PRO A 320 30.30 3.16 17.64
CA PRO A 320 28.91 2.79 17.45
C PRO A 320 28.70 2.16 16.07
N ALA A 321 27.91 1.09 16.02
CA ALA A 321 27.61 0.39 14.78
C ALA A 321 27.06 1.37 13.72
N PRO A 322 27.42 1.18 12.44
CA PRO A 322 26.91 2.03 11.36
C PRO A 322 25.38 2.01 11.37
N LEU A 323 24.81 3.20 11.21
CA LEU A 323 23.38 3.42 11.29
C LEU A 323 22.69 2.77 10.09
N SER A 324 21.78 1.83 10.36
CA SER A 324 20.95 1.20 9.33
C SER A 324 19.63 1.94 9.17
N PHE A 325 19.17 2.07 7.93
CA PHE A 325 17.83 2.56 7.65
C PHE A 325 16.77 1.59 8.16
N THR A 326 15.63 2.13 8.57
CA THR A 326 14.45 1.32 8.86
C THR A 326 13.81 0.94 7.53
N GLU A 327 13.77 -0.35 7.24
CA GLU A 327 13.16 -0.87 6.03
C GLU A 327 11.64 -0.90 6.19
N THR A 328 10.95 -0.05 5.43
CA THR A 328 9.48 0.03 5.45
C THR A 328 8.87 -0.59 4.20
N HIS A 329 9.59 -0.49 3.09
CA HIS A 329 9.30 -1.14 1.81
C HIS A 329 10.62 -1.62 1.23
N GLY A 330 10.57 -2.40 0.13
CA GLY A 330 11.74 -2.70 -0.71
C GLY A 330 12.25 -1.46 -1.47
N CYS A 331 12.49 -0.37 -0.75
CA CYS A 331 13.08 0.86 -1.25
C CYS A 331 14.53 0.59 -1.61
N THR A 332 15.00 1.11 -2.74
CA THR A 332 16.43 1.07 -3.04
C THR A 332 17.18 1.92 -2.01
N GLN A 333 17.96 1.31 -1.11
CA GLN A 333 18.75 2.02 -0.09
C GLN A 333 20.00 2.67 -0.69
N SER A 334 19.83 3.66 -1.57
CA SER A 334 20.97 4.41 -2.12
C SER A 334 20.62 5.87 -2.35
N THR A 335 21.14 6.77 -1.51
CA THR A 335 20.90 8.22 -1.62
C THR A 335 21.36 8.82 -2.95
N THR A 336 22.25 8.13 -3.69
CA THR A 336 22.79 8.57 -4.99
C THR A 336 21.96 8.21 -6.22
N VAL A 337 20.78 7.59 -6.03
CA VAL A 337 19.93 7.16 -7.16
C VAL A 337 18.64 7.96 -7.34
N SER A 338 18.36 8.97 -6.49
CA SER A 338 17.22 9.87 -6.66
C SER A 338 17.66 11.21 -7.26
N PRO A 339 16.89 11.84 -8.16
CA PRO A 339 17.16 13.20 -8.63
C PRO A 339 16.83 14.27 -7.57
N TYR A 340 16.20 13.86 -6.47
CA TYR A 340 15.78 14.73 -5.37
C TYR A 340 16.49 14.35 -4.08
N LEU A 341 16.87 15.37 -3.31
CA LEU A 341 17.41 15.30 -1.96
C LEU A 341 16.46 16.06 -1.03
N LEU A 342 16.23 15.57 0.18
CA LEU A 342 15.48 16.29 1.21
C LEU A 342 16.49 16.88 2.20
N THR A 343 16.34 18.16 2.55
CA THR A 343 17.22 18.81 3.54
C THR A 343 16.98 18.26 4.94
N ASP A 344 17.87 18.64 5.86
CA ASP A 344 17.62 18.52 7.28
C ASP A 344 16.34 19.28 7.67
N ILE A 345 15.72 18.86 8.78
CA ILE A 345 14.53 19.47 9.33
C ILE A 345 14.87 20.84 9.92
N GLU A 346 14.18 21.85 9.43
CA GLU A 346 14.10 23.17 10.05
C GLU A 346 12.88 23.20 10.98
N GLN A 347 13.11 23.52 12.25
CA GLN A 347 12.05 23.66 13.25
C GLN A 347 11.80 25.13 13.57
N PHE A 348 10.53 25.52 13.65
CA PHE A 348 10.13 26.85 14.10
C PHE A 348 8.76 26.83 14.79
N SER A 349 8.55 27.79 15.70
CA SER A 349 7.24 27.99 16.32
C SER A 349 6.19 28.47 15.32
N SER A 350 4.97 27.96 15.43
CA SER A 350 3.87 28.18 14.50
C SER A 350 2.52 28.09 15.24
N PHE A 351 1.44 27.98 14.48
CA PHE A 351 0.10 27.76 14.98
C PHE A 351 -0.59 26.60 14.26
N ASP A 352 -1.47 25.88 14.95
CA ASP A 352 -2.32 24.86 14.33
C ASP A 352 -3.51 25.49 13.57
N GLN A 353 -4.35 24.66 12.97
CA GLN A 353 -5.53 25.10 12.21
C GLN A 353 -6.59 25.83 13.05
N LEU A 354 -6.52 25.74 14.38
CA LEU A 354 -7.41 26.43 15.31
C LEU A 354 -6.75 27.69 15.91
N GLY A 355 -5.52 28.00 15.51
CA GLY A 355 -4.76 29.15 16.04
C GLY A 355 -4.09 28.89 17.38
N PHE A 356 -4.00 27.63 17.84
CA PHE A 356 -3.25 27.31 19.05
C PHE A 356 -1.74 27.24 18.76
N PRO A 357 -0.87 27.61 19.71
CA PRO A 357 0.57 27.47 19.56
C PRO A 357 0.96 26.05 19.16
N ALA A 358 1.90 25.93 18.22
CA ALA A 358 2.38 24.67 17.67
C ALA A 358 3.85 24.78 17.27
N GLU A 359 4.47 23.64 16.96
CA GLU A 359 5.81 23.58 16.36
C GLU A 359 5.68 23.05 14.94
N ALA A 360 6.27 23.75 13.98
CA ALA A 360 6.36 23.31 12.59
C ALA A 360 7.74 22.74 12.33
N MET A 361 7.78 21.58 11.66
CA MET A 361 8.99 20.94 11.20
C MET A 361 8.90 20.84 9.68
N CYS A 362 9.89 21.41 9.00
CA CYS A 362 9.88 21.53 7.55
C CYS A 362 11.15 20.97 6.95
N ILE A 363 11.01 20.32 5.79
CA ILE A 363 12.12 19.94 4.93
C ILE A 363 11.95 20.62 3.57
N THR A 364 13.07 20.94 2.94
CA THR A 364 13.09 21.52 1.59
C THR A 364 13.54 20.47 0.58
N VAL A 365 12.90 20.44 -0.57
CA VAL A 365 13.28 19.55 -1.67
C VAL A 365 14.40 20.20 -2.49
N GLN A 366 15.56 19.56 -2.56
CA GLN A 366 16.69 19.98 -3.39
C GLN A 366 16.86 19.08 -4.61
N LYS A 367 17.49 19.63 -5.64
CA LYS A 367 17.96 18.84 -6.79
C LYS A 367 19.32 18.25 -6.47
N GLN A 368 19.53 16.99 -6.81
CA GLN A 368 20.86 16.39 -6.76
C GLN A 368 21.24 15.70 -8.08
N ALA A 369 22.54 15.48 -8.27
CA ALA A 369 23.02 14.67 -9.38
C ALA A 369 22.58 13.21 -9.17
N CYS A 370 22.18 12.56 -10.25
CA CYS A 370 21.61 11.24 -10.18
C CYS A 370 22.03 10.42 -11.40
N ARG A 371 22.33 9.14 -11.19
CA ARG A 371 22.78 8.24 -12.26
C ARG A 371 21.63 7.97 -13.21
N THR A 372 21.72 8.44 -14.45
CA THR A 372 20.66 8.30 -15.47
C THR A 372 20.28 6.86 -15.80
N SER A 373 21.10 5.87 -15.43
CA SER A 373 20.78 4.44 -15.57
C SER A 373 19.94 3.88 -14.41
N ALA A 374 19.89 4.55 -13.26
CA ALA A 374 19.11 4.09 -12.12
C ALA A 374 17.61 4.31 -12.37
N MET A 375 16.79 3.35 -11.97
CA MET A 375 15.32 3.40 -12.10
C MET A 375 14.76 4.68 -11.45
N CYS A 376 15.21 4.96 -10.23
CA CYS A 376 14.87 6.16 -9.47
C CYS A 376 15.29 7.47 -10.13
N CYS A 377 16.19 7.45 -11.11
CA CYS A 377 16.54 8.65 -11.86
C CYS A 377 15.61 8.93 -13.03
N ARG A 378 15.16 7.85 -13.69
CA ARG A 378 14.41 7.92 -14.95
C ARG A 378 12.93 8.14 -14.74
N GLN A 379 12.37 7.57 -13.67
CA GLN A 379 10.92 7.45 -13.51
C GLN A 379 10.39 8.16 -12.25
N MET A 380 11.25 8.91 -11.55
CA MET A 380 10.87 9.55 -10.30
C MET A 380 10.19 10.89 -10.53
N ASP A 381 8.89 10.92 -10.28
CA ASP A 381 8.03 12.09 -10.43
C ASP A 381 7.57 12.69 -9.09
N PHE A 382 8.17 12.26 -7.97
CA PHE A 382 7.96 12.83 -6.63
C PHE A 382 6.46 12.85 -6.23
N ALA A 383 5.74 11.76 -6.49
CA ALA A 383 4.31 11.69 -6.26
C ALA A 383 3.93 11.59 -4.77
N LYS A 384 4.81 11.04 -3.94
CA LYS A 384 4.56 10.88 -2.50
C LYS A 384 5.85 10.94 -1.68
N VAL A 385 5.77 11.47 -0.47
CA VAL A 385 6.83 11.39 0.55
C VAL A 385 6.26 10.79 1.82
N GLU A 386 7.01 9.91 2.47
CA GLU A 386 6.65 9.31 3.75
C GLU A 386 7.71 9.61 4.82
N ILE A 387 7.29 10.18 5.95
CA ILE A 387 8.16 10.44 7.12
C ILE A 387 7.86 9.40 8.20
N LEU A 388 8.89 8.73 8.73
CA LEU A 388 8.73 7.69 9.74
C LEU A 388 8.68 8.27 11.16
N LEU A 389 7.53 8.10 11.81
CA LEU A 389 7.23 8.66 13.12
C LEU A 389 7.05 7.56 14.17
N ASN A 390 7.22 7.92 15.44
CA ASN A 390 6.77 7.09 16.55
C ASN A 390 5.23 7.05 16.57
N LEU A 391 4.64 5.86 16.67
CA LEU A 391 3.18 5.69 16.69
C LEU A 391 2.52 6.51 17.80
N THR A 392 3.17 6.66 18.96
CA THR A 392 2.64 7.44 20.10
C THR A 392 2.45 8.92 19.78
N CYS A 393 3.18 9.46 18.79
CA CYS A 393 3.07 10.85 18.38
C CYS A 393 2.02 11.11 17.30
N LYS A 394 1.33 10.07 16.80
CA LYS A 394 0.30 10.20 15.75
C LYS A 394 -0.77 11.25 16.09
N SER A 395 -1.23 11.28 17.34
CA SER A 395 -2.27 12.22 17.81
C SER A 395 -1.80 13.67 17.91
N GLU A 396 -0.49 13.90 17.87
CA GLU A 396 0.10 15.22 18.02
C GLU A 396 0.29 15.97 16.71
N VAL A 397 0.30 15.25 15.57
CA VAL A 397 0.29 15.86 14.23
C VAL A 397 -1.08 16.48 13.97
N ARG A 398 -1.08 17.79 13.70
CA ARG A 398 -2.30 18.61 13.53
C ARG A 398 -2.67 18.82 12.08
N ARG A 399 -1.66 19.06 11.23
CA ARG A 399 -1.79 19.28 9.78
C ARG A 399 -0.45 19.13 9.09
N ILE A 400 -0.48 19.00 7.76
CA ILE A 400 0.70 19.12 6.89
C ILE A 400 0.49 20.25 5.90
N LEU A 401 1.58 20.83 5.41
CA LEU A 401 1.58 21.89 4.41
C LEU A 401 2.61 21.61 3.32
N VAL A 402 2.31 22.05 2.10
CA VAL A 402 3.24 22.10 0.97
C VAL A 402 3.30 23.55 0.50
N ASN A 403 4.46 24.19 0.60
CA ASN A 403 4.60 25.63 0.29
C ASN A 403 3.55 26.49 1.03
N ASP A 404 3.38 26.27 2.34
CA ASP A 404 2.39 26.91 3.20
C ASP A 404 0.91 26.66 2.83
N VAL A 405 0.64 25.82 1.83
CA VAL A 405 -0.71 25.38 1.46
C VAL A 405 -1.06 24.11 2.23
N PRO A 406 -2.15 24.09 3.03
CA PRO A 406 -2.58 22.88 3.71
C PRO A 406 -2.85 21.73 2.73
N LEU A 407 -2.39 20.54 3.08
CA LEU A 407 -2.65 19.31 2.35
C LEU A 407 -3.29 18.27 3.30
N GLU A 408 -4.22 17.47 2.78
CA GLU A 408 -4.73 16.33 3.54
C GLU A 408 -3.62 15.28 3.70
N TYR A 409 -3.35 14.88 4.93
CA TYR A 409 -2.39 13.82 5.21
C TYR A 409 -3.09 12.48 5.34
N SER A 410 -2.37 11.42 4.97
CA SER A 410 -2.76 10.05 5.26
C SER A 410 -1.67 9.35 6.07
N TRP A 411 -2.00 8.17 6.59
CA TRP A 411 -1.11 7.38 7.43
C TRP A 411 -0.72 6.07 6.74
N GLY A 412 0.46 5.55 7.05
CA GLY A 412 0.87 4.17 6.74
C GLY A 412 1.23 3.42 8.01
N THR A 413 0.75 2.19 8.14
CA THR A 413 1.08 1.29 9.25
C THR A 413 1.89 0.12 8.72
N TYR A 414 2.77 -0.42 9.56
CA TYR A 414 3.68 -1.50 9.18
C TYR A 414 3.56 -2.63 10.19
N SER A 415 3.06 -3.78 9.75
CA SER A 415 2.83 -4.94 10.63
C SER A 415 4.12 -5.47 11.28
N SER A 416 5.25 -5.36 10.58
CA SER A 416 6.57 -5.75 11.09
C SER A 416 7.13 -4.78 12.13
N LEU A 417 6.59 -3.56 12.23
CA LEU A 417 7.09 -2.48 13.07
C LEU A 417 5.91 -1.79 13.77
N PRO A 418 5.30 -2.43 14.80
CA PRO A 418 4.05 -1.97 15.40
C PRO A 418 4.14 -0.61 16.10
N ASP A 419 5.32 -0.19 16.52
CA ASP A 419 5.55 1.11 17.18
C ASP A 419 5.86 2.24 16.19
N MET A 420 5.80 1.96 14.88
CA MET A 420 6.11 2.89 13.81
C MET A 420 4.88 3.22 12.97
N ILE A 421 4.76 4.48 12.57
CA ILE A 421 3.77 4.94 11.60
C ILE A 421 4.44 5.84 10.58
N SER A 422 3.98 5.85 9.33
CA SER A 422 4.41 6.85 8.34
C SER A 422 3.37 7.95 8.16
N LEU A 423 3.82 9.20 8.24
CA LEU A 423 3.07 10.37 7.82
C LEU A 423 3.27 10.56 6.31
N LYS A 424 2.18 10.57 5.53
CA LYS A 424 2.24 10.60 4.07
C LYS A 424 1.84 11.96 3.51
N PHE A 425 2.72 12.53 2.71
CA PHE A 425 2.42 13.60 1.77
C PHE A 425 2.04 12.95 0.44
N THR A 426 0.75 12.85 0.13
CA THR A 426 0.23 12.21 -1.09
C THR A 426 -0.10 13.23 -2.18
N ASP A 427 -0.31 12.76 -3.40
CA ASP A 427 -0.72 13.57 -4.56
C ASP A 427 0.16 14.79 -4.86
N LEU A 428 1.44 14.72 -4.47
CA LEU A 428 2.38 15.82 -4.62
C LEU A 428 2.55 16.25 -6.08
N LYS A 429 2.47 15.31 -7.02
CA LYS A 429 2.49 15.62 -8.45
C LYS A 429 1.33 16.53 -8.88
N ALA A 430 0.13 16.30 -8.32
CA ALA A 430 -1.03 17.14 -8.58
C ALA A 430 -0.89 18.49 -7.89
N VAL A 431 -0.40 18.51 -6.63
CA VAL A 431 -0.11 19.73 -5.87
C VAL A 431 0.87 20.65 -6.61
N PHE A 432 1.90 20.10 -7.23
CA PHE A 432 2.87 20.88 -8.00
C PHE A 432 2.38 21.24 -9.42
N GLY A 433 1.25 20.70 -9.90
CA GLY A 433 0.72 21.02 -11.23
C GLY A 433 1.70 20.69 -12.37
N GLY A 434 2.57 19.70 -12.19
CA GLY A 434 3.65 19.36 -13.12
C GLY A 434 4.90 20.25 -13.04
N ALA A 435 4.92 21.26 -12.15
CA ALA A 435 6.14 21.99 -11.84
C ALA A 435 7.16 21.09 -11.11
N SER A 436 8.42 21.49 -11.16
CA SER A 436 9.47 20.78 -10.41
C SER A 436 9.23 20.92 -8.91
N PRO A 437 9.40 19.85 -8.11
CA PRO A 437 9.28 19.94 -6.66
C PRO A 437 10.49 20.66 -6.03
N VAL A 438 11.55 20.93 -6.78
CA VAL A 438 12.77 21.57 -6.26
C VAL A 438 12.47 22.97 -5.74
N GLY A 439 12.91 23.24 -4.51
CA GLY A 439 12.62 24.48 -3.78
C GLY A 439 11.31 24.45 -3.00
N SER A 440 10.49 23.41 -3.16
CA SER A 440 9.28 23.27 -2.35
C SER A 440 9.59 22.87 -0.91
N THR A 441 8.74 23.32 0.00
CA THR A 441 8.79 22.97 1.42
C THR A 441 7.69 21.98 1.75
N LEU A 442 8.04 20.93 2.50
CA LEU A 442 7.10 19.97 3.07
C LEU A 442 7.14 20.13 4.58
N CYS A 443 6.04 20.58 5.16
CA CYS A 443 5.95 20.90 6.58
C CYS A 443 4.90 20.03 7.26
N TRP A 444 5.15 19.65 8.51
CA TRP A 444 4.14 19.09 9.40
C TRP A 444 4.12 19.86 10.71
N VAL A 445 2.91 20.12 11.21
CA VAL A 445 2.68 20.92 12.41
C VAL A 445 2.25 20.01 13.54
N VAL A 446 2.97 20.08 14.65
CA VAL A 446 2.73 19.26 15.85
C VAL A 446 2.37 20.12 17.06
N ARG A 447 1.55 19.58 17.95
CA ARG A 447 1.25 20.25 19.22
C ARG A 447 2.54 20.38 20.06
N PRO A 448 2.72 21.47 20.83
CA PRO A 448 3.80 21.57 21.79
C PRO A 448 3.69 20.43 22.82
N GLY A 449 4.82 19.83 23.18
CA GLY A 449 4.84 18.70 24.12
C GLY A 449 5.96 17.71 23.83
N SER A 450 5.76 16.45 24.24
CA SER A 450 6.78 15.40 24.14
C SER A 450 7.12 14.98 22.70
N CYS A 451 6.32 15.38 21.70
CA CYS A 451 6.55 15.08 20.29
C CYS A 451 6.94 16.33 19.48
N ALA A 452 7.29 17.43 20.16
CA ALA A 452 7.52 18.73 19.54
C ALA A 452 8.99 18.95 19.11
N THR A 453 9.84 17.92 19.15
CA THR A 453 11.19 17.95 18.57
C THR A 453 11.35 16.81 17.55
N PRO A 454 12.20 16.96 16.53
CA PRO A 454 12.44 15.92 15.53
C PRO A 454 12.82 14.58 16.16
N GLU A 455 13.70 14.59 17.16
CA GLU A 455 14.17 13.37 17.82
C GLU A 455 13.04 12.66 18.56
N ALA A 456 12.16 13.41 19.22
CA ALA A 456 11.08 12.80 19.99
C ALA A 456 9.91 12.34 19.09
N LEU A 457 9.66 13.07 18.00
CA LEU A 457 8.62 12.76 17.03
C LEU A 457 8.95 11.55 16.17
N CYS A 458 10.20 11.47 15.71
CA CYS A 458 10.61 10.52 14.69
C CYS A 458 10.95 9.15 15.27
N TYR A 459 10.74 8.11 14.45
CA TYR A 459 10.93 6.74 14.90
C TYR A 459 12.38 6.49 15.34
N ARG A 460 12.57 5.99 16.57
CA ARG A 460 13.88 5.74 17.18
C ARG A 460 14.82 6.96 17.23
N GLY A 461 14.27 8.16 17.39
CA GLY A 461 15.11 9.35 17.54
C GLY A 461 15.58 9.96 16.23
N ARG A 462 15.12 9.46 15.07
CA ARG A 462 15.71 9.79 13.77
C ARG A 462 14.65 9.93 12.70
N CYS A 463 14.66 11.05 12.02
CA CYS A 463 13.68 11.31 10.97
C CYS A 463 14.17 10.71 9.67
N GLN A 464 13.56 9.60 9.27
CA GLN A 464 13.77 9.00 7.96
C GLN A 464 12.63 9.41 7.04
N ALA A 465 12.97 9.83 5.83
CA ALA A 465 12.03 10.16 4.76
C ALA A 465 12.25 9.24 3.56
N ASN A 466 11.16 8.71 3.01
CA ASN A 466 11.16 7.89 1.81
C ASN A 466 10.40 8.62 0.70
N ILE A 467 10.95 8.64 -0.52
CA ILE A 467 10.34 9.31 -1.67
C ILE A 467 9.76 8.25 -2.61
N PHE A 468 8.56 8.48 -3.15
CA PHE A 468 7.89 7.56 -4.07
C PHE A 468 7.50 8.23 -5.37
N SER A 469 7.56 7.47 -6.46
CA SER A 469 6.96 7.81 -7.74
C SER A 469 5.49 7.40 -7.81
N ALA A 470 4.77 7.89 -8.81
CA ALA A 470 3.34 7.62 -9.01
C ALA A 470 3.03 6.13 -9.27
N ASN A 471 4.02 5.34 -9.70
CA ASN A 471 3.92 3.88 -9.82
C ASN A 471 4.26 3.14 -8.51
N ASN A 472 4.27 3.83 -7.37
CA ASN A 472 4.58 3.31 -6.03
C ASN A 472 5.97 2.70 -5.87
N LYS A 473 6.91 2.97 -6.80
CA LYS A 473 8.30 2.58 -6.62
C LYS A 473 8.98 3.56 -5.66
N CYS A 474 9.63 3.01 -4.65
CA CYS A 474 10.29 3.78 -3.61
C CYS A 474 11.77 4.01 -3.95
N CYS A 475 12.19 5.26 -3.79
CA CYS A 475 13.53 5.79 -4.06
C CYS A 475 14.06 6.44 -2.78
N PRO A 476 15.40 6.51 -2.62
CA PRO A 476 16.11 6.35 -1.36
C PRO A 476 15.47 6.92 -0.10
N ALA A 477 15.58 6.13 0.96
CA ALA A 477 15.51 6.62 2.31
C ALA A 477 16.65 7.62 2.56
N SER A 478 16.34 8.81 3.06
CA SER A 478 17.31 9.76 3.61
C SER A 478 16.99 10.04 5.07
N PHE A 479 18.01 10.16 5.90
CA PHE A 479 17.85 10.80 7.19
C PHE A 479 17.76 12.30 6.97
N VAL A 480 16.78 12.94 7.61
CA VAL A 480 16.55 14.39 7.60
C VAL A 480 16.69 14.99 9.00
N SER A 481 17.06 14.16 10.00
CA SER A 481 17.49 14.57 11.35
C SER A 481 18.13 13.40 12.09
#